data_AF-A0A2T4VRF8-F1
#
_entry.id   AF-A0A2T4VRF8-F1
#
_cell.length_a   1.000
_cell.length_b   1.000
_cell.length_c   1.000
_cell.angle_alpha   90.00
_cell.angle_beta   90.00
_cell.angle_gamma   90.00
#
_symmetry.space_group_name_H-M   'P 1'
#
loop_
_entity.id
_entity.type
_entity.pdbx_description
1 polymer ?
#
loop_
_entity_poly.entity_id
_entity_poly.type
_entity_poly.pdbx_seq_one_letter_code
_entity_poly.pdbx_strand_id
1 'polypeptide(L)'
;MSTAPDPTAFSSARCPSHQRAAVATCVRCGTFLCGECTELLGEAAYCASCVAFVRKHGAPSLLLKAALGLEVIALASIPLTMLLPFRALIHLGEVVYALAILHRVPVLNGLAAGLGFWSASRERRRLVRDGLAPSAHPWGRWVRALAWVNLGHLLLQLALLVRSFLHFYSGMQQP
;
A
#
# COMPACT_ATOMS: atom_id res chain seq x y z
N MET A 1 -12.96 62.21 -3.72
CA MET A 1 -12.24 60.94 -3.54
C MET A 1 -13.02 60.12 -2.53
N SER A 2 -13.84 59.19 -3.01
CA SER A 2 -14.68 58.34 -2.17
C SER A 2 -13.81 57.21 -1.61
N THR A 3 -13.63 57.18 -0.29
CA THR A 3 -13.01 56.08 0.44
C THR A 3 -13.82 54.81 0.23
N ALA A 4 -13.20 53.79 -0.36
CA ALA A 4 -13.80 52.47 -0.50
C ALA A 4 -14.16 51.92 0.89
N PRO A 5 -15.32 51.24 1.04
CA PRO A 5 -15.69 50.60 2.29
C PRO A 5 -14.63 49.59 2.71
N ASP A 6 -14.22 49.67 3.97
CA ASP A 6 -13.29 48.76 4.64
C ASP A 6 -13.77 47.32 4.40
N PRO A 7 -12.98 46.44 3.74
CA PRO A 7 -13.41 45.07 3.49
C PRO A 7 -13.69 44.44 4.85
N THR A 8 -14.97 44.16 5.09
CA THR A 8 -15.51 43.55 6.31
C THR A 8 -14.48 42.62 6.93
N ALA A 9 -13.95 43.01 8.09
CA ALA A 9 -12.93 42.28 8.80
C ALA A 9 -13.41 40.84 9.03
N PHE A 10 -13.05 39.93 8.13
CA PHE A 10 -13.25 38.51 8.33
C PHE A 10 -12.44 38.16 9.56
N SER A 11 -13.12 37.98 10.70
CA SER A 11 -12.45 37.62 11.95
C SER A 11 -11.68 36.34 11.67
N SER A 12 -10.35 36.43 11.64
CA SER A 12 -9.52 35.26 11.41
C SER A 12 -9.91 34.19 12.42
N ALA A 13 -10.06 32.95 11.97
CA ALA A 13 -10.43 31.86 12.85
C ALA A 13 -9.43 31.81 14.03
N ARG A 14 -9.94 31.63 15.26
CA ARG A 14 -9.12 31.69 16.48
C ARG A 14 -9.04 30.34 17.16
N CYS A 15 -7.88 30.09 17.77
CA CYS A 15 -7.72 28.94 18.64
C CYS A 15 -8.59 29.12 19.90
N PRO A 16 -9.43 28.14 20.27
CA PRO A 16 -10.35 28.30 21.40
C PRO A 16 -9.63 28.44 22.75
N SER A 17 -8.47 27.80 22.92
CA SER A 17 -7.72 27.82 24.18
C SER A 17 -6.95 29.12 24.41
N HIS A 18 -6.41 29.72 23.35
CA HIS A 18 -5.49 30.87 23.46
C HIS A 18 -6.02 32.15 22.81
N GLN A 19 -7.15 32.10 22.09
CA GLN A 19 -7.75 33.23 21.37
C GLN A 19 -6.82 33.92 20.33
N ARG A 20 -5.73 33.25 19.94
CA ARG A 20 -4.79 33.68 18.89
C ARG A 20 -5.27 33.25 17.51
N ALA A 21 -4.78 33.94 16.48
CA ALA A 21 -5.03 33.57 15.09
C ALA A 21 -4.62 32.11 14.84
N ALA A 22 -5.52 31.36 14.22
CA ALA A 22 -5.28 29.96 13.88
C ALA A 22 -4.36 29.87 12.67
N VAL A 23 -3.39 28.98 12.76
CA VAL A 23 -2.43 28.68 11.68
C VAL A 23 -2.76 27.36 10.97
N ALA A 24 -3.54 26.51 11.62
CA ALA A 24 -3.98 25.22 11.09
C ALA A 24 -5.33 24.81 11.67
N THR A 25 -5.95 23.80 11.06
CA THR A 25 -7.12 23.10 11.59
C THR A 25 -6.74 21.66 11.92
N CYS A 26 -7.13 21.17 13.09
CA CYS A 26 -6.95 19.77 13.45
C CYS A 26 -7.65 18.87 12.43
N VAL A 27 -6.91 18.00 11.75
CA VAL A 27 -7.46 17.14 10.69
C VAL A 27 -8.53 16.17 11.21
N ARG A 28 -8.48 15.81 12.50
CA ARG A 28 -9.42 14.86 13.12
C ARG A 28 -10.70 15.52 13.62
N CYS A 29 -10.59 16.57 14.43
CA CYS A 29 -11.76 17.17 15.10
C CYS A 29 -12.17 18.52 14.51
N GLY A 30 -11.46 19.04 13.50
CA GLY A 30 -11.76 20.33 12.85
C GLY A 30 -11.41 21.57 13.67
N THR A 31 -10.95 21.42 14.92
CA THR A 31 -10.66 22.56 15.80
C THR A 31 -9.53 23.42 15.25
N PHE A 32 -9.71 24.74 15.27
CA PHE A 32 -8.68 25.72 14.91
C PHE A 32 -7.52 25.73 15.92
N LEU A 33 -6.28 25.65 15.43
CA LEU A 33 -5.07 25.53 16.24
C LEU A 33 -4.16 26.74 16.00
N CYS A 34 -3.66 27.33 17.08
CA CYS A 34 -2.51 28.24 17.01
C CYS A 34 -1.21 27.43 16.91
N GLY A 35 -0.08 28.10 16.66
CA GLY A 35 1.23 27.44 16.55
C GLY A 35 1.59 26.59 17.78
N GLU A 36 1.20 27.01 18.98
CA GLU A 36 1.48 26.27 20.23
C GLU A 36 0.57 25.05 20.43
N CYS A 37 -0.68 25.09 19.97
CA CYS A 37 -1.61 23.96 20.07
C CYS A 37 -1.48 22.95 18.92
N THR A 38 -0.62 23.23 17.96
CA THR A 38 -0.44 22.41 16.76
C THR A 38 0.65 21.38 16.99
N GLU A 39 0.29 20.10 16.96
CA GLU A 39 1.24 18.99 16.88
C GLU A 39 1.23 18.41 15.47
N LEU A 40 2.42 18.29 14.88
CA LEU A 40 2.59 17.73 13.54
C LEU A 40 2.89 16.23 13.64
N LEU A 41 2.09 15.43 12.92
CA LEU A 41 2.37 14.02 12.66
C LEU A 41 2.52 13.85 11.13
N GLY A 42 3.77 13.84 10.67
CA GLY A 42 4.07 13.98 9.25
C GLY A 42 3.68 15.38 8.77
N GLU A 43 2.82 15.44 7.75
CA GLU A 43 2.33 16.70 7.15
C GLU A 43 0.98 17.16 7.72
N ALA A 44 0.38 16.40 8.65
CA ALA A 44 -0.95 16.68 9.19
C ALA A 44 -0.88 17.32 10.58
N ALA A 45 -1.69 18.37 10.78
CA ALA A 45 -1.83 19.08 12.05
C ALA A 45 -2.91 18.43 12.95
N TYR A 46 -2.56 18.19 14.22
CA TYR A 46 -3.45 17.65 15.24
C TYR A 46 -3.38 18.50 16.51
N CYS A 47 -4.46 18.49 17.30
CA CYS A 47 -4.39 18.98 18.68
C CYS A 47 -3.80 17.90 19.61
N ALA A 48 -3.32 18.32 20.79
CA ALA A 48 -2.70 17.44 21.78
C ALA A 48 -3.59 16.26 22.23
N SER A 49 -4.92 16.42 22.30
CA SER A 49 -5.80 15.30 22.66
C SER A 49 -5.93 14.29 21.51
N CYS A 50 -6.03 14.78 20.27
CA CYS A 50 -6.13 13.93 19.08
C CYS A 50 -4.81 13.23 18.76
N VAL A 51 -3.66 13.85 19.01
CA VAL A 51 -2.35 13.24 18.75
C VAL A 51 -2.14 11.97 19.60
N ALA A 52 -2.56 12.01 20.87
CA ALA A 52 -2.45 10.88 21.79
C ALA A 52 -3.37 9.74 21.34
N PHE A 53 -4.58 10.08 20.89
CA PHE A 53 -5.51 9.12 20.31
C PHE A 53 -4.92 8.45 19.06
N VAL A 54 -4.37 9.24 18.13
CA VAL A 54 -3.78 8.75 16.88
C VAL A 54 -2.55 7.88 17.16
N ARG A 55 -1.66 8.27 18.08
CA ARG A 55 -0.50 7.45 18.45
C ARG A 55 -0.91 6.10 19.03
N LYS A 56 -1.99 6.05 19.81
CA LYS A 56 -2.49 4.81 20.43
C LYS A 56 -3.21 3.89 19.43
N HIS A 57 -3.99 4.43 18.50
CA HIS A 57 -4.86 3.62 17.62
C HIS A 57 -4.38 3.53 16.17
N GLY A 58 -3.45 4.40 15.78
CA GLY A 58 -2.92 4.52 14.43
C GLY A 58 -1.77 3.56 14.12
N ALA A 59 -1.33 2.73 15.08
CA ALA A 59 -0.35 1.69 14.81
C ALA A 59 -0.87 0.71 13.74
N PRO A 60 -0.02 0.31 12.78
CA PRO A 60 -0.46 -0.59 11.72
C PRO A 60 -0.81 -1.95 12.31
N SER A 61 -1.94 -2.51 11.86
CA SER A 61 -2.41 -3.81 12.33
C SER A 61 -1.37 -4.90 12.05
N LEU A 62 -1.29 -5.91 12.93
CA LEU A 62 -0.39 -7.06 12.76
C LEU A 62 -0.64 -7.74 11.41
N LEU A 63 -1.91 -7.78 10.97
CA LEU A 63 -2.30 -8.31 9.68
C LEU A 63 -1.67 -7.54 8.51
N LEU A 64 -1.66 -6.20 8.55
CA LEU A 64 -1.02 -5.39 7.51
C LEU A 64 0.49 -5.61 7.49
N LYS A 65 1.13 -5.73 8.66
CA LYS A 65 2.57 -6.04 8.77
C LYS A 65 2.89 -7.43 8.20
N ALA A 66 2.09 -8.43 8.53
CA ALA A 66 2.23 -9.78 8.01
C ALA A 66 2.01 -9.84 6.49
N ALA A 67 1.00 -9.12 5.98
CA ALA A 67 0.77 -8.99 4.54
C ALA A 67 1.96 -8.33 3.85
N LEU A 68 2.52 -7.25 4.40
CA LEU A 68 3.73 -6.65 3.83
C LEU A 68 4.91 -7.64 3.80
N GLY A 69 5.13 -8.38 4.91
CA GLY A 69 6.18 -9.40 4.96
C GLY A 69 5.99 -10.48 3.89
N LEU A 70 4.75 -10.92 3.68
CA LEU A 70 4.42 -11.90 2.63
C LEU A 70 4.68 -11.35 1.22
N GLU A 71 4.31 -10.09 0.95
CA GLU A 71 4.59 -9.42 -0.32
C GLU A 71 6.09 -9.30 -0.61
N VAL A 72 6.90 -9.01 0.43
CA VAL A 72 8.37 -8.97 0.31
C VAL A 72 8.94 -10.36 0.01
N ILE A 73 8.45 -11.42 0.67
CA ILE A 73 8.87 -12.79 0.41
C ILE A 73 8.50 -13.21 -1.02
N ALA A 74 7.27 -12.90 -1.46
CA ALA A 74 6.82 -13.14 -2.83
C ALA A 74 7.72 -12.44 -3.85
N LEU A 75 8.06 -11.16 -3.61
CA LEU A 75 8.96 -10.40 -4.48
C LEU A 75 10.38 -11.00 -4.50
N ALA A 76 10.89 -11.42 -3.34
CA ALA A 76 12.20 -12.07 -3.23
C ALA A 76 12.25 -13.44 -3.95
N SER A 77 11.10 -14.10 -4.16
CA SER A 77 11.02 -15.35 -4.92
C SER A 77 11.14 -15.17 -6.44
N ILE A 78 11.00 -13.93 -6.95
CA ILE A 78 11.00 -13.62 -8.38
C ILE A 78 12.29 -14.09 -9.09
N PRO A 79 13.51 -13.73 -8.64
CA PRO A 79 14.73 -14.16 -9.30
C PRO A 79 14.85 -15.68 -9.35
N LEU A 80 14.40 -16.36 -8.28
CA LEU A 80 14.42 -17.83 -8.21
C LEU A 80 13.51 -18.45 -9.28
N THR A 81 12.30 -17.93 -9.45
CA THR A 81 11.37 -18.41 -10.49
C THR A 81 11.86 -18.13 -11.91
N MET A 82 12.56 -17.01 -12.13
CA MET A 82 13.10 -16.66 -13.44
C MET A 82 14.33 -17.50 -13.82
N LEU A 83 15.10 -17.99 -12.83
CA LEU A 83 16.28 -18.83 -13.06
C LEU A 83 15.95 -20.32 -13.23
N LEU A 84 14.85 -20.81 -12.65
CA LEU A 84 14.41 -22.21 -12.72
C LEU A 84 14.24 -22.79 -14.14
N PRO A 85 13.58 -22.13 -15.11
CA PRO A 85 13.39 -22.71 -16.44
C PRO A 85 14.71 -22.92 -17.20
N PHE A 86 15.74 -22.11 -16.95
CA PHE A 86 17.05 -22.26 -17.57
C PHE A 86 17.80 -23.50 -17.05
N ARG A 87 17.60 -23.88 -15.77
CA ARG A 87 18.24 -25.08 -15.20
C ARG A 87 17.55 -26.38 -15.59
N ALA A 88 16.22 -26.36 -15.72
CA ALA A 88 15.43 -27.55 -16.08
C ALA A 88 15.75 -28.08 -17.50
N LEU A 89 16.19 -27.22 -18.41
CA LEU A 89 16.57 -27.61 -19.78
C LEU A 89 17.85 -28.47 -19.85
N ILE A 90 18.66 -28.51 -18.79
CA ILE A 90 19.99 -29.15 -18.82
C ILE A 90 19.95 -30.58 -18.23
N HIS A 91 18.98 -30.90 -17.37
CA HIS A 91 18.91 -32.20 -16.68
C HIS A 91 17.51 -32.84 -16.76
N LEU A 92 17.30 -33.74 -17.72
CA LEU A 92 16.01 -34.43 -17.94
C LEU A 92 15.46 -35.19 -16.70
N GLY A 93 16.31 -35.58 -15.74
CA GLY A 93 15.91 -36.28 -14.51
C GLY A 93 15.39 -35.36 -13.38
N GLU A 94 15.80 -34.10 -13.33
CA GLU A 94 15.39 -33.13 -12.29
C GLU A 94 14.12 -32.36 -12.66
N VAL A 95 13.64 -32.51 -13.90
CA VAL A 95 12.51 -31.77 -14.49
C VAL A 95 11.23 -31.90 -13.66
N VAL A 96 10.98 -33.06 -13.05
CA VAL A 96 9.74 -33.32 -12.29
C VAL A 96 9.63 -32.44 -11.04
N TYR A 97 10.73 -32.25 -10.30
CA TYR A 97 10.75 -31.39 -9.10
C TYR A 97 10.69 -29.91 -9.46
N ALA A 98 11.41 -29.49 -10.51
CA ALA A 98 11.37 -28.12 -11.00
C ALA A 98 9.95 -27.73 -11.45
N LEU A 99 9.24 -28.62 -12.16
CA LEU A 99 7.88 -28.38 -12.62
C LEU A 99 6.88 -28.23 -11.46
N ALA A 100 7.00 -29.09 -10.43
CA ALA A 100 6.13 -29.03 -9.25
C ALA A 100 6.32 -27.73 -8.45
N ILE A 101 7.56 -27.25 -8.31
CA ILE A 101 7.87 -25.96 -7.67
C ILE A 101 7.36 -24.81 -8.53
N LEU A 102 7.61 -24.86 -9.85
CA LEU A 102 7.21 -23.83 -10.80
C LEU A 102 5.69 -23.65 -10.87
N HIS A 103 4.90 -24.71 -10.66
CA HIS A 103 3.44 -24.61 -10.59
C HIS A 103 2.93 -24.00 -9.29
N ARG A 104 3.66 -24.17 -8.17
CA ARG A 104 3.22 -23.70 -6.85
C ARG A 104 3.54 -22.23 -6.58
N VAL A 105 4.67 -21.72 -7.09
CA VAL A 105 5.08 -20.33 -6.81
C VAL A 105 4.10 -19.27 -7.38
N PRO A 106 3.58 -19.39 -8.62
CA PRO A 106 2.56 -18.45 -9.13
C PRO A 106 1.30 -18.45 -8.26
N VAL A 107 0.86 -19.62 -7.79
CA VAL A 107 -0.30 -19.71 -6.89
C VAL A 107 -0.03 -18.98 -5.58
N LEU A 108 1.14 -19.17 -4.98
CA LEU A 108 1.54 -18.48 -3.75
C LEU A 108 1.64 -16.96 -3.94
N ASN A 109 2.22 -16.50 -5.05
CA ASN A 109 2.31 -15.08 -5.38
C ASN A 109 0.92 -14.46 -5.63
N GLY A 110 0.01 -15.22 -6.26
CA GLY A 110 -1.39 -14.80 -6.44
C GLY A 110 -2.13 -14.68 -5.11
N LEU A 111 -1.96 -15.64 -4.20
CA LEU A 111 -2.51 -15.57 -2.85
C LEU A 111 -1.94 -14.39 -2.05
N ALA A 112 -0.61 -14.16 -2.15
CA ALA A 112 0.04 -13.02 -1.53
C ALA A 112 -0.56 -11.70 -2.01
N ALA A 113 -0.61 -11.48 -3.33
CA ALA A 113 -1.19 -10.28 -3.93
C ALA A 113 -2.66 -10.08 -3.52
N GLY A 114 -3.46 -11.15 -3.54
CA GLY A 114 -4.87 -11.10 -3.11
C GLY A 114 -5.02 -10.70 -1.64
N LEU A 115 -4.22 -11.29 -0.75
CA LEU A 115 -4.19 -10.94 0.68
C LEU A 115 -3.66 -9.51 0.91
N GLY A 116 -2.69 -9.04 0.14
CA GLY A 116 -2.22 -7.66 0.16
C GLY A 116 -3.32 -6.66 -0.20
N PHE A 117 -4.05 -6.89 -1.29
CA PHE A 117 -5.18 -6.05 -1.68
C PHE A 117 -6.30 -6.06 -0.63
N TRP A 118 -6.66 -7.24 -0.13
CA TRP A 118 -7.72 -7.39 0.86
C TRP A 118 -7.36 -6.72 2.19
N SER A 119 -6.15 -6.96 2.71
CA SER A 119 -5.68 -6.35 3.97
C SER A 119 -5.55 -4.83 3.87
N ALA A 120 -5.00 -4.31 2.78
CA ALA A 120 -4.92 -2.86 2.56
C ALA A 120 -6.31 -2.21 2.42
N SER A 121 -7.26 -2.89 1.77
CA SER A 121 -8.66 -2.44 1.68
C SER A 121 -9.34 -2.44 3.06
N ARG A 122 -9.12 -3.48 3.87
CA ARG A 122 -9.66 -3.59 5.22
C ARG A 122 -9.09 -2.53 6.15
N GLU A 123 -7.78 -2.30 6.12
CA GLU A 123 -7.16 -1.25 6.95
C GLU A 123 -7.67 0.14 6.56
N ARG A 124 -7.81 0.43 5.26
CA ARG A 124 -8.42 1.70 4.82
C ARG A 124 -9.83 1.88 5.36
N ARG A 125 -10.66 0.82 5.33
CA ARG A 125 -12.02 0.87 5.91
C ARG A 125 -11.99 1.06 7.43
N ARG A 126 -11.02 0.45 8.13
CA ARG A 126 -10.81 0.66 9.56
C ARG A 126 -10.47 2.12 9.88
N LEU A 127 -9.48 2.69 9.17
CA LEU A 127 -9.06 4.08 9.39
C LEU A 127 -10.18 5.08 9.13
N VAL A 128 -10.95 4.89 8.04
CA VAL A 128 -12.12 5.72 7.74
C VAL A 128 -13.17 5.63 8.85
N ARG A 129 -13.45 4.43 9.36
CA ARG A 129 -14.39 4.23 10.47
C ARG A 129 -13.92 4.92 11.75
N ASP A 130 -12.62 4.90 12.02
CA ASP A 130 -12.02 5.49 13.21
C ASP A 130 -11.80 7.02 13.08
N GLY A 131 -12.21 7.62 11.95
CA GLY A 131 -12.01 9.04 11.66
C GLY A 131 -10.55 9.44 11.51
N LEU A 132 -9.69 8.47 11.19
CA LEU A 132 -8.26 8.67 10.96
C LEU A 132 -8.03 9.06 9.50
N ALA A 133 -7.24 10.11 9.29
CA ALA A 133 -6.93 10.59 7.94
C ALA A 133 -6.22 9.47 7.13
N PRO A 134 -6.71 9.14 5.91
CA PRO A 134 -6.09 8.12 5.06
C PRO A 134 -4.64 8.42 4.68
N SER A 135 -4.25 9.71 4.70
CA SER A 135 -2.91 10.19 4.38
C SER A 135 -1.88 9.86 5.47
N ALA A 136 -2.32 9.53 6.69
CA ALA A 136 -1.42 9.35 7.83
C ALA A 136 -0.55 8.08 7.76
N HIS A 137 -0.82 7.14 6.83
CA HIS A 137 -0.04 5.91 6.78
C HIS A 137 0.42 5.48 5.38
N PRO A 138 1.73 5.60 5.07
CA PRO A 138 2.28 5.18 3.77
C PRO A 138 2.20 3.65 3.56
N TRP A 139 2.10 2.88 4.64
CA TRP A 139 2.07 1.41 4.64
C TRP A 139 1.00 0.82 3.73
N GLY A 140 -0.23 1.35 3.76
CA GLY A 140 -1.31 0.86 2.90
C GLY A 140 -1.06 1.12 1.41
N ARG A 141 -0.34 2.21 1.07
CA ARG A 141 0.09 2.48 -0.31
C ARG A 141 1.19 1.51 -0.74
N TRP A 142 2.18 1.27 0.11
CA TRP A 142 3.27 0.33 -0.15
C TRP A 142 2.78 -1.10 -0.34
N VAL A 143 1.90 -1.61 0.53
CA VAL A 143 1.32 -2.96 0.38
C VAL A 143 0.57 -3.09 -0.94
N ARG A 144 -0.23 -2.09 -1.34
CA ARG A 144 -0.92 -2.12 -2.64
C ARG A 144 0.04 -2.03 -3.82
N ALA A 145 1.08 -1.21 -3.72
CA ALA A 145 2.08 -1.10 -4.77
C ALA A 145 2.82 -2.43 -4.96
N LEU A 146 3.25 -3.08 -3.87
CA LEU A 146 3.87 -4.40 -3.92
C LEU A 146 2.92 -5.47 -4.46
N ALA A 147 1.65 -5.47 -4.04
CA ALA A 147 0.63 -6.38 -4.57
C ALA A 147 0.43 -6.20 -6.09
N TRP A 148 0.45 -4.97 -6.60
CA TRP A 148 0.42 -4.70 -8.04
C TRP A 148 1.67 -5.21 -8.76
N VAL A 149 2.85 -5.03 -8.19
CA VAL A 149 4.10 -5.55 -8.75
C VAL A 149 4.07 -7.08 -8.80
N ASN A 150 3.65 -7.75 -7.73
CA ASN A 150 3.52 -9.20 -7.67
C ASN A 150 2.46 -9.72 -8.65
N LEU A 151 1.33 -9.03 -8.80
CA LEU A 151 0.33 -9.36 -9.81
C LEU A 151 0.88 -9.20 -11.23
N GLY A 152 1.56 -8.10 -11.53
CA GLY A 152 2.19 -7.86 -12.83
C GLY A 152 3.21 -8.95 -13.17
N HIS A 153 3.99 -9.38 -12.17
CA HIS A 153 4.92 -10.48 -12.33
C HIS A 153 4.23 -11.82 -12.62
N LEU A 154 3.14 -12.12 -11.91
CA LEU A 154 2.33 -13.32 -12.14
C LEU A 154 1.74 -13.35 -13.56
N LEU A 155 1.25 -12.21 -14.04
CA LEU A 155 0.73 -12.08 -15.41
C LEU A 155 1.84 -12.31 -16.45
N LEU A 156 3.04 -11.78 -16.21
CA LEU A 156 4.19 -12.01 -17.07
C LEU A 156 4.59 -13.50 -17.11
N GLN A 157 4.65 -14.16 -15.95
CA GLN A 157 4.93 -15.60 -15.87
C GLN A 157 3.90 -16.43 -16.65
N LEU A 158 2.61 -16.12 -16.48
CA LEU A 158 1.54 -16.80 -17.20
C LEU A 158 1.67 -16.61 -18.72
N ALA A 159 1.98 -15.40 -19.18
CA ALA A 159 2.18 -15.11 -20.59
C ALA A 159 3.38 -15.91 -21.17
N LEU A 160 4.49 -16.03 -20.43
CA LEU A 160 5.65 -16.81 -20.83
C LEU A 160 5.35 -18.32 -20.90
N LEU A 161 4.57 -18.84 -19.95
CA LEU A 161 4.13 -20.23 -19.95
C LEU A 161 3.20 -20.52 -21.14
N VAL A 162 2.20 -19.68 -21.38
CA VAL A 162 1.30 -19.81 -22.55
C VAL A 162 2.09 -19.76 -23.85
N ARG A 163 3.02 -18.80 -24.00
CA ARG A 163 3.87 -18.69 -25.19
C ARG A 163 4.71 -19.96 -25.40
N SER A 164 5.35 -20.46 -24.35
CA SER A 164 6.17 -21.69 -24.41
C SER A 164 5.33 -22.90 -24.81
N PHE A 165 4.12 -23.03 -24.26
CA PHE A 165 3.19 -24.10 -24.58
C PHE A 165 2.74 -24.04 -26.06
N LEU A 166 2.37 -22.84 -26.56
CA LEU A 166 1.99 -22.65 -27.95
C LEU A 166 3.14 -23.00 -28.92
N HIS A 167 4.37 -22.59 -28.60
CA HIS A 167 5.55 -22.92 -29.39
C HIS A 167 5.79 -24.45 -29.43
N PHE A 168 5.72 -25.11 -28.28
CA PHE A 168 5.84 -26.56 -28.20
C PHE A 168 4.78 -27.29 -29.05
N TYR A 169 3.52 -26.85 -28.97
CA TYR A 169 2.43 -27.43 -29.74
C TYR A 169 2.61 -27.24 -31.25
N SER A 170 3.08 -26.07 -31.69
CA SER A 170 3.38 -25.82 -33.11
C SER A 170 4.51 -26.69 -33.66
N GLY A 171 5.50 -27.05 -32.84
CA GLY A 171 6.58 -27.95 -33.24
C GLY A 171 6.13 -29.40 -33.44
N MET A 172 5.12 -29.86 -32.68
CA MET A 172 4.56 -31.20 -32.84
C MET A 172 3.70 -31.36 -34.11
N GLN A 173 3.32 -30.27 -34.77
CA GLN A 173 2.49 -30.30 -35.98
C GLN A 173 3.30 -30.33 -37.28
N GLN A 174 4.64 -30.27 -37.23
CA GLN A 174 5.48 -30.43 -38.42
C GLN A 174 5.66 -31.94 -38.70
N PRO A 175 5.10 -32.47 -39.81
CA PRO A 175 5.17 -33.89 -40.16
C PRO A 175 6.55 -34.33 -40.63
#